data_AF-A0A800UEM6-F1
#
_entry.id   AF-A0A800UEM6-F1
#
_cell.length_a   1.000
_cell.length_b   1.000
_cell.length_c   1.000
_cell.angle_alpha   90.00
_cell.angle_beta   90.00
_cell.angle_gamma   90.00
#
_symmetry.space_group_name_H-M   'P 1'
#
loop_
_entity.id
_entity.type
_entity.pdbx_description
1 polymer ?
#
loop_
_entity_poly.entity_id
_entity_poly.type
_entity_poly.pdbx_seq_one_letter_code
_entity_poly.pdbx_strand_id
1 'polypeptide(L)'
;MMDGEILDKYKQAGKILAEVRSAVVNRVKVDASLLEVAEFVENSIREHGGRPAFPCNISRNDEAAHATPSYNDKSVFGEDMVKLDIGVHVDGYIADTAVTVDLSDNPELVEATEVALKNAIQMIRAGVSTAEIGAVIEESINEFGYKPVANLAGHRLDRYMQHMPPSIPNRRVEHGIVLREGDVIAIEPFATNGAGHVSEGVSTEIYRLKKLKSVRLPAARKLLKDIEEYKTLPFAKRWLPQTRLDFILKQLEAMSIVHPYPVLKEDAGGLISQAEHTIIVEGDGCQIITI
;
A
#
# COMPACT_ATOMS: atom_id res chain seq x y z
N MET A 1 14.30 -22.49 -3.00
CA MET A 1 13.88 -22.44 -1.59
C MET A 1 14.50 -21.23 -0.89
N MET A 2 13.65 -20.45 -0.22
CA MET A 2 14.04 -19.28 0.57
C MET A 2 14.80 -19.71 1.84
N ASP A 3 15.74 -18.90 2.30
CA ASP A 3 16.43 -19.11 3.57
C ASP A 3 15.45 -19.06 4.76
N GLY A 4 15.65 -19.92 5.76
CA GLY A 4 14.74 -20.06 6.89
C GLY A 4 14.60 -18.79 7.74
N GLU A 5 15.70 -18.07 7.99
CA GLU A 5 15.65 -16.82 8.76
C GLU A 5 14.94 -15.71 7.98
N ILE A 6 15.07 -15.71 6.65
CA ILE A 6 14.35 -14.77 5.78
C ILE A 6 12.84 -15.05 5.82
N LEU A 7 12.47 -16.32 5.70
CA LEU A 7 11.07 -16.74 5.75
C LEU A 7 10.41 -16.36 7.07
N ASP A 8 11.10 -16.56 8.19
CA ASP A 8 10.60 -16.21 9.52
C ASP A 8 10.34 -14.71 9.66
N LYS A 9 11.18 -13.86 9.05
CA LYS A 9 10.99 -12.39 9.09
C LYS A 9 9.78 -11.94 8.28
N TYR A 10 9.54 -12.53 7.11
CA TYR A 10 8.30 -12.29 6.36
C TYR A 10 7.07 -12.73 7.17
N LYS A 11 7.09 -13.94 7.73
CA LYS A 11 5.99 -14.46 8.55
C LYS A 11 5.74 -13.60 9.79
N GLN A 12 6.79 -13.13 10.45
CA GLN A 12 6.67 -12.22 11.59
C GLN A 12 6.05 -10.89 11.17
N ALA A 13 6.52 -10.28 10.07
CA ALA A 13 5.95 -9.03 9.56
C ALA A 13 4.46 -9.21 9.22
N GLY A 14 4.11 -10.31 8.55
CA GLY A 14 2.73 -10.63 8.16
C GLY A 14 1.81 -10.88 9.36
N LYS A 15 2.29 -11.59 10.39
CA LYS A 15 1.54 -11.81 11.63
C LYS A 15 1.22 -10.49 12.35
N ILE A 16 2.23 -9.63 12.54
CA ILE A 16 2.04 -8.30 13.16
C ILE A 16 0.99 -7.52 12.36
N LEU A 17 1.11 -7.56 11.04
CA LEU A 17 0.24 -6.81 10.15
C LEU A 17 -1.22 -7.30 10.21
N ALA A 18 -1.46 -8.61 10.27
CA ALA A 18 -2.79 -9.20 10.43
C ALA A 18 -3.45 -8.80 11.77
N GLU A 19 -2.68 -8.82 12.86
CA GLU A 19 -3.14 -8.40 14.20
C GLU A 19 -3.52 -6.91 14.20
N VAL A 20 -2.67 -6.05 13.62
CA VAL A 20 -2.90 -4.59 13.52
C VAL A 20 -4.10 -4.28 12.64
N ARG A 21 -4.21 -4.90 11.46
CA ARG A 21 -5.33 -4.72 10.52
C ARG A 21 -6.65 -5.06 11.20
N SER A 22 -6.72 -6.20 11.90
CA SER A 22 -7.92 -6.64 12.61
C SER A 22 -8.33 -5.67 13.72
N ALA A 23 -7.35 -5.09 14.42
CA ALA A 23 -7.61 -4.14 15.50
C ALA A 23 -8.06 -2.76 14.99
N VAL A 24 -7.54 -2.28 13.86
CA VAL A 24 -7.84 -0.93 13.35
C VAL A 24 -9.20 -0.83 12.65
N VAL A 25 -9.69 -1.88 12.00
CA VAL A 25 -10.97 -1.84 11.24
C VAL A 25 -12.11 -1.31 12.12
N ASN A 26 -12.21 -1.76 13.37
CA ASN A 26 -13.24 -1.31 14.32
C ASN A 26 -13.10 0.15 14.80
N ARG A 27 -11.99 0.82 14.46
CA ARG A 27 -11.74 2.23 14.80
C ARG A 27 -12.16 3.17 13.66
N VAL A 28 -12.33 2.66 12.44
CA VAL A 28 -12.82 3.45 11.31
C VAL A 28 -14.34 3.50 11.38
N LYS A 29 -14.85 4.66 11.78
CA LYS A 29 -16.28 4.96 11.91
C LYS A 29 -16.49 6.46 11.76
N VAL A 30 -17.71 6.84 11.41
CA VAL A 30 -18.13 8.25 11.34
C VAL A 30 -17.68 9.01 12.60
N ASP A 31 -17.18 10.23 12.39
CA ASP A 31 -16.63 11.15 13.38
C ASP A 31 -15.32 10.72 14.06
N ALA A 32 -14.76 9.54 13.75
CA ALA A 32 -13.43 9.17 14.24
C ALA A 32 -12.32 9.97 13.52
N SER A 33 -11.27 10.34 14.26
CA SER A 33 -10.13 11.10 13.73
C SER A 33 -9.25 10.26 12.81
N LEU A 34 -8.98 10.76 11.61
CA LEU A 34 -8.06 10.11 10.67
C LEU A 34 -6.65 9.98 11.25
N LEU A 35 -6.16 11.05 11.90
CA LEU A 35 -4.83 11.09 12.49
C LEU A 35 -4.69 10.06 13.62
N GLU A 36 -5.69 9.97 14.50
CA GLU A 36 -5.65 9.01 15.62
C GLU A 36 -5.66 7.56 15.12
N VAL A 37 -6.38 7.28 14.02
CA VAL A 37 -6.37 5.96 13.38
C VAL A 37 -4.99 5.64 12.79
N ALA A 38 -4.39 6.57 12.04
CA ALA A 38 -3.06 6.38 11.46
C ALA A 38 -1.97 6.20 12.54
N GLU A 39 -2.02 7.00 13.60
CA GLU A 39 -1.09 6.89 14.73
C GLU A 39 -1.28 5.59 15.51
N PHE A 40 -2.53 5.14 15.70
CA PHE A 40 -2.81 3.85 16.33
C PHE A 40 -2.17 2.70 15.55
N VAL A 41 -2.36 2.65 14.23
CA VAL A 41 -1.76 1.62 13.37
C VAL A 41 -0.26 1.58 13.54
N GLU A 42 0.40 2.72 13.39
CA GLU A 42 1.86 2.77 13.37
C GLU A 42 2.49 2.53 14.74
N ASN A 43 1.83 2.97 15.82
CA ASN A 43 2.28 2.68 17.18
C ASN A 43 2.07 1.20 17.50
N SER A 44 0.92 0.63 17.13
CA SER A 44 0.65 -0.81 17.31
C SER A 44 1.70 -1.65 16.58
N ILE A 45 2.08 -1.30 15.35
CA ILE A 45 3.17 -1.99 14.61
C ILE A 45 4.47 -2.00 15.41
N ARG A 46 4.86 -0.85 15.98
CA ARG A 46 6.10 -0.72 16.78
C ARG A 46 6.03 -1.51 18.08
N GLU A 47 4.89 -1.51 18.75
CA GLU A 47 4.66 -2.26 20.00
C GLU A 47 4.76 -3.77 19.80
N HIS A 48 4.34 -4.28 18.64
CA HIS A 48 4.45 -5.70 18.28
C HIS A 48 5.84 -6.09 17.74
N GLY A 49 6.82 -5.18 17.79
CA GLY A 49 8.21 -5.44 17.41
C GLY A 49 8.52 -5.29 15.92
N GLY A 50 7.58 -4.77 15.13
CA GLY A 50 7.77 -4.42 13.73
C GLY A 50 8.14 -2.95 13.56
N ARG A 51 8.27 -2.51 12.30
CA ARG A 51 8.32 -1.10 11.92
C ARG A 51 7.42 -0.86 10.72
N PRO A 52 6.78 0.31 10.58
CA PRO A 52 6.00 0.62 9.39
C PRO A 52 6.88 0.53 8.13
N ALA A 53 6.47 -0.27 7.14
CA ALA A 53 7.14 -0.32 5.83
C ALA A 53 6.86 0.93 5.00
N PHE A 54 5.73 1.59 5.25
CA PHE A 54 5.33 2.88 4.73
C PHE A 54 4.27 3.46 5.68
N PRO A 55 3.88 4.75 5.54
CA PRO A 55 2.85 5.35 6.39
C PRO A 55 1.51 4.64 6.29
N CYS A 56 0.73 4.60 7.38
CA CYS A 56 -0.65 4.11 7.27
C CYS A 56 -1.41 4.97 6.25
N ASN A 57 -1.82 4.33 5.16
CA ASN A 57 -2.58 4.94 4.09
C ASN A 57 -4.07 4.87 4.46
N ILE A 58 -4.74 6.01 4.36
CA ILE A 58 -6.17 6.18 4.63
C ILE A 58 -6.74 6.98 3.47
N SER A 59 -7.04 6.29 2.38
CA SER A 59 -7.64 6.89 1.17
C SER A 59 -9.15 6.84 1.29
N ARG A 60 -9.85 7.92 0.93
CA ARG A 60 -11.31 8.01 1.05
C ARG A 60 -11.98 8.23 -0.30
N ASN A 61 -13.11 7.57 -0.52
CA ASN A 61 -13.97 7.76 -1.69
C ASN A 61 -13.22 7.56 -3.02
N ASP A 62 -12.99 8.65 -3.75
CA ASP A 62 -12.29 8.71 -5.03
C ASP A 62 -10.76 8.70 -4.91
N GLU A 63 -10.21 8.80 -3.70
CA GLU A 63 -8.79 8.57 -3.46
C GLU A 63 -8.52 7.06 -3.50
N ALA A 64 -7.58 6.65 -4.36
CA ALA A 64 -7.17 5.26 -4.53
C ALA A 64 -6.08 4.86 -3.53
N ALA A 65 -5.01 5.63 -3.46
CA ALA A 65 -3.80 5.33 -2.70
C ALA A 65 -3.01 6.61 -2.33
N HIS A 66 -1.99 6.45 -1.50
CA HIS A 66 -1.02 7.48 -1.08
C HIS A 66 -1.58 8.60 -0.18
N ALA A 67 -2.81 8.49 0.31
CA ALA A 67 -3.35 9.42 1.29
C ALA A 67 -2.94 9.02 2.71
N THR A 68 -2.35 9.93 3.48
CA THR A 68 -2.11 9.74 4.94
C THR A 68 -2.34 11.10 5.61
N PRO A 69 -2.86 11.14 6.85
CA PRO A 69 -3.11 12.41 7.53
C PRO A 69 -1.83 13.21 7.76
N SER A 70 -1.95 14.53 7.73
CA SER A 70 -0.86 15.47 8.04
C SER A 70 -0.61 15.59 9.56
N TYR A 71 0.49 16.21 9.98
CA TYR A 71 0.92 16.28 11.39
C TYR A 71 -0.11 16.86 12.38
N ASN A 72 -1.01 17.72 11.93
CA ASN A 72 -2.06 18.34 12.75
C ASN A 72 -3.45 18.18 12.12
N ASP A 73 -3.65 17.10 11.36
CA ASP A 73 -4.92 16.84 10.72
C ASP A 73 -6.07 16.80 11.75
N LYS A 74 -7.17 17.48 11.43
CA LYS A 74 -8.40 17.54 12.23
C LYS A 74 -9.59 16.91 11.51
N SER A 75 -9.35 16.33 10.34
CA SER A 75 -10.36 15.63 9.57
C SER A 75 -10.84 14.40 10.34
N VAL A 76 -12.14 14.16 10.22
CA VAL A 76 -12.80 12.96 10.72
C VAL A 76 -13.43 12.20 9.55
N PHE A 77 -13.70 10.91 9.74
CA PHE A 77 -14.42 10.12 8.76
C PHE A 77 -15.88 10.58 8.67
N GLY A 78 -16.40 10.69 7.45
CA GLY A 78 -17.82 10.82 7.16
C GLY A 78 -18.41 9.47 6.75
N GLU A 79 -19.45 9.52 5.92
CA GLU A 79 -20.01 8.35 5.21
C GLU A 79 -19.10 7.97 4.02
N ASP A 80 -17.85 7.65 4.34
CA ASP A 80 -16.76 7.44 3.37
C ASP A 80 -16.60 5.96 2.99
N MET A 81 -16.18 5.70 1.75
CA MET A 81 -15.52 4.43 1.40
C MET A 81 -14.03 4.52 1.73
N VAL A 82 -13.57 3.85 2.78
CA VAL A 82 -12.22 4.03 3.33
C VAL A 82 -11.33 2.84 2.98
N LYS A 83 -10.23 3.08 2.26
CA LYS A 83 -9.19 2.09 2.02
C LYS A 83 -8.08 2.29 3.05
N LEU A 84 -7.91 1.31 3.93
CA LEU A 84 -6.82 1.25 4.88
C LEU A 84 -5.73 0.36 4.30
N ASP A 85 -4.59 0.94 4.00
CA ASP A 85 -3.42 0.25 3.44
C ASP A 85 -2.24 0.41 4.42
N ILE A 86 -1.66 -0.73 4.81
CA ILE A 86 -0.78 -0.86 5.97
C ILE A 86 0.38 -1.79 5.63
N GLY A 87 1.59 -1.27 5.78
CA GLY A 87 2.82 -2.03 5.59
C GLY A 87 3.60 -2.22 6.89
N VAL A 88 4.11 -3.44 7.11
CA VAL A 88 5.04 -3.77 8.21
C VAL A 88 6.32 -4.33 7.63
N HIS A 89 7.47 -4.00 8.22
CA HIS A 89 8.71 -4.70 7.96
C HIS A 89 9.41 -5.18 9.22
N VAL A 90 10.10 -6.32 9.10
CA VAL A 90 11.06 -6.85 10.09
C VAL A 90 12.41 -6.96 9.38
N ASP A 91 13.42 -6.19 9.82
CA ASP A 91 14.74 -6.05 9.17
C ASP A 91 14.74 -5.74 7.66
N GLY A 92 13.61 -5.21 7.18
CA GLY A 92 13.38 -4.81 5.79
C GLY A 92 12.58 -5.82 4.98
N TYR A 93 12.25 -6.99 5.52
CA TYR A 93 11.32 -7.92 4.87
C TYR A 93 9.90 -7.48 5.13
N ILE A 94 9.16 -7.21 4.06
CA ILE A 94 7.91 -6.45 4.06
C ILE A 94 6.72 -7.40 4.01
N ALA A 95 5.70 -7.10 4.81
CA ALA A 95 4.34 -7.52 4.58
C ALA A 95 3.49 -6.28 4.30
N ASP A 96 2.55 -6.45 3.39
CA ASP A 96 1.68 -5.46 2.80
C ASP A 96 0.23 -5.97 2.77
N THR A 97 -0.72 -5.14 3.16
CA THR A 97 -2.14 -5.49 3.15
C THR A 97 -3.01 -4.23 3.19
N ALA A 98 -4.15 -4.35 2.53
CA ALA A 98 -5.18 -3.35 2.52
C ALA A 98 -6.56 -3.97 2.71
N VAL A 99 -7.46 -3.18 3.29
CA VAL A 99 -8.88 -3.51 3.47
C VAL A 99 -9.73 -2.27 3.25
N THR A 100 -10.90 -2.46 2.66
CA THR A 100 -11.90 -1.40 2.55
C THR A 100 -12.91 -1.48 3.69
N VAL A 101 -13.05 -0.39 4.45
CA VAL A 101 -14.14 -0.19 5.41
C VAL A 101 -15.18 0.69 4.73
N ASP A 102 -16.37 0.14 4.51
CA ASP A 102 -17.47 0.84 3.87
C ASP A 102 -18.35 1.55 4.90
N LEU A 103 -18.31 2.88 4.92
CA LEU A 103 -19.24 3.75 5.64
C LEU A 103 -20.21 4.45 4.68
N SER A 104 -20.15 4.13 3.38
CA SER A 104 -20.86 4.80 2.29
C SER A 104 -22.08 4.04 1.76
N ASP A 105 -22.35 2.84 2.29
CA ASP A 105 -23.45 1.95 1.87
C ASP A 105 -23.32 1.46 0.41
N ASN A 106 -22.13 0.99 0.03
CA ASN A 106 -21.82 0.39 -1.28
C ASN A 106 -21.15 -1.00 -1.11
N PRO A 107 -21.81 -1.96 -0.43
CA PRO A 107 -21.18 -3.24 -0.07
C PRO A 107 -20.81 -4.10 -1.28
N GLU A 108 -21.56 -4.03 -2.38
CA GLU A 108 -21.28 -4.79 -3.61
C GLU A 108 -19.93 -4.40 -4.24
N LEU A 109 -19.50 -3.13 -4.11
CA LEU A 109 -18.21 -2.67 -4.61
C LEU A 109 -17.05 -3.26 -3.80
N VAL A 110 -17.22 -3.40 -2.48
CA VAL A 110 -16.24 -4.07 -1.62
C VAL A 110 -16.19 -5.56 -1.94
N GLU A 111 -17.36 -6.21 -2.07
CA GLU A 111 -17.46 -7.63 -2.39
C GLU A 111 -16.77 -7.96 -3.73
N ALA A 112 -16.96 -7.13 -4.76
CA ALA A 112 -16.31 -7.31 -6.06
C ALA A 112 -14.78 -7.40 -5.94
N THR A 113 -14.18 -6.55 -5.10
CA THR A 113 -12.73 -6.52 -4.88
C THR A 113 -12.24 -7.70 -4.05
N GLU A 114 -12.97 -8.07 -3.00
CA GLU A 114 -12.63 -9.22 -2.15
C GLU A 114 -12.73 -10.55 -2.92
N VAL A 115 -13.76 -10.70 -3.76
CA VAL A 115 -13.92 -11.86 -4.65
C VAL A 115 -12.80 -11.90 -5.69
N ALA A 116 -12.44 -10.76 -6.30
CA ALA A 116 -11.32 -10.69 -7.23
C ALA A 116 -9.99 -11.10 -6.58
N LEU A 117 -9.71 -10.62 -5.37
CA LEU A 117 -8.51 -11.01 -4.62
C LEU A 117 -8.51 -12.51 -4.33
N LYS A 118 -9.62 -13.03 -3.81
CA LYS A 118 -9.76 -14.45 -3.49
C LYS A 118 -9.54 -15.33 -4.71
N ASN A 119 -10.16 -15.00 -5.85
CA ASN A 119 -10.02 -15.75 -7.10
C ASN A 119 -8.58 -15.69 -7.64
N ALA A 120 -7.95 -14.50 -7.57
CA ALA A 120 -6.56 -14.32 -7.95
C ALA A 120 -5.60 -15.16 -7.07
N ILE A 121 -5.84 -15.25 -5.76
CA ILE A 121 -5.02 -16.04 -4.84
C ILE A 121 -5.15 -17.54 -5.12
N GLN A 122 -6.35 -18.04 -5.42
CA GLN A 122 -6.60 -19.47 -5.64
C GLN A 122 -5.78 -20.09 -6.78
N MET A 123 -5.38 -19.29 -7.76
CA MET A 123 -4.55 -19.75 -8.87
C MET A 123 -3.05 -19.62 -8.61
N ILE A 124 -2.60 -18.92 -7.55
CA ILE A 124 -1.18 -18.65 -7.35
C ILE A 124 -0.40 -19.93 -7.07
N ARG A 125 0.62 -20.13 -7.91
CA ARG A 125 1.70 -21.11 -7.77
C ARG A 125 2.85 -20.75 -8.70
N ALA A 126 4.01 -21.34 -8.48
CA ALA A 126 5.13 -21.21 -9.40
C ALA A 126 4.71 -21.63 -10.83
N GLY A 127 5.12 -20.85 -11.83
CA GLY A 127 4.77 -21.09 -13.23
C GLY A 127 3.56 -20.31 -13.75
N VAL A 128 2.77 -19.67 -12.88
CA VAL A 128 1.64 -18.81 -13.30
C VAL A 128 2.15 -17.46 -13.80
N SER A 129 1.57 -16.97 -14.91
CA SER A 129 1.89 -15.66 -15.46
C SER A 129 1.09 -14.55 -14.78
N THR A 130 1.72 -13.41 -14.51
CA THR A 130 1.01 -12.22 -14.00
C THR A 130 -0.08 -11.70 -14.94
N ALA A 131 -0.02 -12.02 -16.24
CA ALA A 131 -1.08 -11.72 -17.19
C ALA A 131 -2.36 -12.54 -16.94
N GLU A 132 -2.20 -13.81 -16.51
CA GLU A 132 -3.34 -14.67 -16.17
C GLU A 132 -4.00 -14.19 -14.86
N ILE A 133 -3.20 -13.74 -13.89
CA ILE A 133 -3.71 -13.16 -12.64
C ILE A 133 -4.55 -11.91 -12.94
N GLY A 134 -4.03 -11.00 -13.77
CA GLY A 134 -4.78 -9.79 -14.13
C GLY A 134 -6.05 -10.05 -14.93
N ALA A 135 -6.10 -11.11 -15.73
CA ALA A 135 -7.32 -11.54 -16.39
C ALA A 135 -8.38 -12.02 -15.39
N VAL A 136 -8.00 -12.81 -14.39
CA VAL A 136 -8.91 -13.28 -13.34
C VAL A 136 -9.44 -12.13 -12.47
N ILE A 137 -8.58 -11.16 -12.14
CA ILE A 137 -8.99 -9.96 -11.40
C ILE A 137 -10.02 -9.16 -12.22
N GLU A 138 -9.75 -8.90 -13.50
CA GLU A 138 -10.66 -8.14 -14.37
C GLU A 138 -12.00 -8.84 -14.57
N GLU A 139 -11.98 -10.14 -14.86
CA GLU A 139 -13.21 -10.93 -15.03
C GLU A 139 -14.05 -10.90 -13.75
N SER A 140 -13.42 -11.11 -12.59
CA SER A 140 -14.11 -11.07 -11.30
C SER A 140 -14.74 -9.70 -11.01
N ILE A 141 -14.04 -8.60 -11.27
CA ILE A 141 -14.58 -7.25 -11.01
C ILE A 141 -15.70 -6.90 -12.01
N ASN A 142 -15.54 -7.27 -13.29
CA ASN A 142 -16.52 -6.97 -14.34
C ASN A 142 -17.84 -7.74 -14.14
N GLU A 143 -17.83 -8.94 -13.56
CA GLU A 143 -19.04 -9.71 -13.25
C GLU A 143 -19.98 -9.00 -12.27
N PHE A 144 -19.44 -8.15 -11.39
CA PHE A 144 -20.21 -7.27 -10.50
C PHE A 144 -20.65 -5.96 -11.16
N GLY A 145 -20.29 -5.71 -12.41
CA GLY A 145 -20.62 -4.47 -13.13
C GLY A 145 -19.72 -3.27 -12.81
N TYR A 146 -18.62 -3.48 -12.08
CA TYR A 146 -17.60 -2.47 -11.80
C TYR A 146 -16.43 -2.55 -12.77
N LYS A 147 -15.46 -1.64 -12.64
CA LYS A 147 -14.24 -1.63 -13.47
C LYS A 147 -13.00 -1.82 -12.60
N PRO A 148 -12.00 -2.60 -13.04
CA PRO A 148 -10.69 -2.57 -12.41
C PRO A 148 -10.00 -1.23 -12.66
N VAL A 149 -9.23 -0.74 -11.69
CA VAL A 149 -8.35 0.42 -11.91
C VAL A 149 -7.11 -0.04 -12.69
N ALA A 150 -7.06 0.33 -13.97
CA ALA A 150 -6.16 -0.23 -14.97
C ALA A 150 -4.67 0.10 -14.80
N ASN A 151 -4.37 1.23 -14.16
CA ASN A 151 -3.01 1.74 -13.96
C ASN A 151 -2.52 1.63 -12.51
N LEU A 152 -3.22 0.85 -11.68
CA LEU A 152 -2.74 0.33 -10.41
C LEU A 152 -2.56 -1.19 -10.51
N ALA A 153 -1.62 -1.73 -9.76
CA ALA A 153 -1.21 -3.11 -9.85
C ALA A 153 -0.46 -3.51 -8.59
N GLY A 154 -0.63 -4.76 -8.17
CA GLY A 154 0.22 -5.39 -7.18
C GLY A 154 1.67 -5.47 -7.62
N HIS A 155 2.53 -5.96 -6.74
CA HIS A 155 3.97 -5.86 -6.93
C HIS A 155 4.73 -6.95 -6.19
N ARG A 156 5.97 -7.20 -6.62
CA ARG A 156 6.92 -8.00 -5.83
C ARG A 156 7.49 -7.16 -4.70
N LEU A 157 7.61 -7.79 -3.55
CA LEU A 157 8.25 -7.26 -2.35
C LEU A 157 9.67 -7.80 -2.25
N ASP A 158 10.61 -6.94 -1.87
CA ASP A 158 12.00 -7.32 -1.59
C ASP A 158 12.51 -6.55 -0.35
N ARG A 159 13.70 -6.90 0.12
CA ARG A 159 14.24 -6.33 1.36
C ARG A 159 14.44 -4.80 1.22
N TYR A 160 13.68 -4.03 2.00
CA TYR A 160 13.60 -2.56 1.96
C TYR A 160 13.07 -1.98 0.65
N MET A 161 12.46 -2.81 -0.22
CA MET A 161 11.93 -2.38 -1.51
C MET A 161 10.50 -2.89 -1.66
N GLN A 162 9.53 -2.00 -1.47
CA GLN A 162 8.12 -2.33 -1.56
C GLN A 162 7.67 -2.54 -3.02
N HIS A 163 8.22 -1.78 -3.98
CA HIS A 163 7.85 -1.92 -5.38
C HIS A 163 9.01 -2.51 -6.21
N MET A 164 8.96 -3.82 -6.46
CA MET A 164 9.86 -4.51 -7.38
C MET A 164 9.08 -5.22 -8.50
N PRO A 165 9.68 -5.37 -9.70
CA PRO A 165 9.12 -6.25 -10.72
C PRO A 165 9.07 -7.71 -10.22
N PRO A 166 8.08 -8.51 -10.64
CA PRO A 166 7.01 -8.14 -11.56
C PRO A 166 5.89 -7.30 -10.92
N SER A 167 5.19 -6.51 -11.74
CA SER A 167 3.87 -6.00 -11.38
C SER A 167 2.79 -7.07 -11.61
N ILE A 168 1.76 -7.04 -10.77
CA ILE A 168 0.59 -7.92 -10.80
C ILE A 168 -0.60 -7.08 -11.25
N PRO A 169 -0.90 -7.02 -12.56
CA PRO A 169 -1.89 -6.09 -13.09
C PRO A 169 -3.30 -6.41 -12.60
N ASN A 170 -4.15 -5.39 -12.45
CA ASN A 170 -5.58 -5.55 -12.16
C ASN A 170 -6.44 -5.77 -13.41
N ARG A 171 -5.80 -5.89 -14.58
CA ARG A 171 -6.46 -6.21 -15.83
C ARG A 171 -5.66 -7.13 -16.73
N ARG A 172 -6.34 -7.70 -17.72
CA ARG A 172 -5.67 -8.48 -18.77
C ARG A 172 -4.64 -7.62 -19.49
N VAL A 173 -3.45 -8.17 -19.61
CA VAL A 173 -2.33 -7.62 -20.39
C VAL A 173 -1.83 -8.67 -21.37
N GLU A 174 -1.23 -8.26 -22.48
CA GLU A 174 -0.76 -9.18 -23.52
C GLU A 174 0.39 -10.08 -23.03
N HIS A 175 1.25 -9.53 -22.18
CA HIS A 175 2.44 -10.20 -21.68
C HIS A 175 2.58 -10.01 -20.18
N GLY A 176 2.87 -11.10 -19.48
CA GLY A 176 3.14 -11.13 -18.04
C GLY A 176 4.49 -11.74 -17.74
N ILE A 177 4.86 -11.72 -16.47
CA ILE A 177 6.06 -12.38 -15.97
C ILE A 177 5.62 -13.66 -15.26
N VAL A 178 6.38 -14.73 -15.43
CA VAL A 178 6.09 -16.01 -14.76
C VAL A 178 6.61 -15.97 -13.33
N LEU A 179 5.72 -16.22 -12.37
CA LEU A 179 6.05 -16.29 -10.94
C LEU A 179 6.95 -17.49 -10.65
N ARG A 180 7.86 -17.31 -9.69
CA ARG A 180 8.82 -18.33 -9.25
C ARG A 180 8.56 -18.70 -7.80
N GLU A 181 8.87 -19.94 -7.46
CA GLU A 181 8.86 -20.39 -6.07
C GLU A 181 9.79 -19.50 -5.21
N GLY A 182 9.25 -19.00 -4.11
CA GLY A 182 9.92 -18.06 -3.20
C GLY A 182 9.76 -16.58 -3.56
N ASP A 183 9.04 -16.23 -4.64
CA ASP A 183 8.63 -14.85 -4.84
C ASP A 183 7.69 -14.41 -3.70
N VAL A 184 7.89 -13.21 -3.19
CA VAL A 184 6.99 -12.56 -2.23
C VAL A 184 6.28 -11.44 -2.97
N ILE A 185 4.97 -11.54 -3.09
CA ILE A 185 4.16 -10.61 -3.89
C ILE A 185 3.00 -10.06 -3.05
N ALA A 186 2.64 -8.84 -3.33
CA ALA A 186 1.38 -8.25 -2.92
C ALA A 186 0.41 -8.31 -4.11
N ILE A 187 -0.80 -8.82 -3.86
CA ILE A 187 -1.89 -8.82 -4.85
C ILE A 187 -2.96 -7.88 -4.31
N GLU A 188 -3.21 -6.81 -5.04
CA GLU A 188 -4.08 -5.70 -4.62
C GLU A 188 -5.06 -5.26 -5.74
N PRO A 189 -6.19 -5.97 -5.88
CA PRO A 189 -7.27 -5.51 -6.72
C PRO A 189 -7.82 -4.17 -6.26
N PHE A 190 -8.07 -3.29 -7.23
CA PHE A 190 -8.84 -2.07 -7.06
C PHE A 190 -10.04 -2.11 -7.99
N ALA A 191 -11.25 -1.96 -7.43
CA ALA A 191 -12.47 -1.83 -8.22
C ALA A 191 -13.03 -0.41 -8.08
N THR A 192 -13.70 0.07 -9.12
CA THR A 192 -14.35 1.38 -9.11
C THR A 192 -15.65 1.40 -9.91
N ASN A 193 -16.56 2.29 -9.51
CA ASN A 193 -17.73 2.67 -10.31
C ASN A 193 -17.46 3.85 -11.27
N GLY A 194 -16.21 4.31 -11.37
CA GLY A 194 -15.79 5.44 -12.21
C GLY A 194 -15.25 5.07 -13.60
N ALA A 195 -14.17 5.75 -14.00
CA ALA A 195 -13.46 5.57 -15.26
C ALA A 195 -12.61 4.30 -15.29
N GLY A 196 -12.11 3.82 -14.14
CA GLY A 196 -11.16 2.70 -14.09
C GLY A 196 -9.72 3.14 -14.32
N HIS A 197 -9.41 4.40 -14.02
CA HIS A 197 -8.10 4.99 -14.17
C HIS A 197 -7.88 6.06 -13.09
N VAL A 198 -6.64 6.20 -12.61
CA VAL A 198 -6.27 7.19 -11.59
C VAL A 198 -5.20 8.15 -12.08
N SER A 199 -5.23 9.38 -11.56
CA SER A 199 -4.23 10.42 -11.80
C SER A 199 -3.68 10.98 -10.49
N GLU A 200 -2.47 11.55 -10.55
CA GLU A 200 -1.88 12.24 -9.41
C GLU A 200 -2.69 13.49 -9.04
N GLY A 201 -3.09 13.58 -7.78
CA GLY A 201 -3.69 14.76 -7.18
C GLY A 201 -2.66 15.81 -6.76
N VAL A 202 -3.12 16.82 -6.03
CA VAL A 202 -2.31 17.97 -5.60
C VAL A 202 -1.71 17.84 -4.20
N SER A 203 -2.20 16.87 -3.42
CA SER A 203 -1.77 16.64 -2.04
C SER A 203 -0.66 15.60 -2.00
N THR A 204 0.38 15.86 -1.20
CA THR A 204 1.52 14.95 -1.03
C THR A 204 1.97 14.97 0.43
N GLU A 205 1.72 13.88 1.14
CA GLU A 205 2.19 13.67 2.52
C GLU A 205 3.23 12.55 2.64
N ILE A 206 3.46 11.79 1.56
CA ILE A 206 4.36 10.64 1.52
C ILE A 206 5.53 10.90 0.56
N TYR A 207 6.73 10.54 0.99
CA TYR A 207 7.96 10.63 0.21
C TYR A 207 8.79 9.36 0.40
N ARG A 208 9.73 9.09 -0.51
CA ARG A 208 10.82 8.12 -0.27
C ARG A 208 12.17 8.73 -0.57
N LEU A 209 13.21 8.21 0.05
CA LEU A 209 14.59 8.50 -0.34
C LEU A 209 14.92 7.74 -1.63
N LYS A 210 15.24 8.48 -2.69
CA LYS A 210 15.62 7.92 -4.00
C LYS A 210 17.13 7.70 -4.10
N LYS A 211 17.93 8.63 -3.58
CA LYS A 211 19.39 8.57 -3.57
C LYS A 211 20.00 9.58 -2.62
N LEU A 212 21.16 9.26 -2.09
CA LEU A 212 21.94 10.19 -1.28
C LEU A 212 22.84 11.08 -2.14
N LYS A 213 22.85 12.38 -1.81
CA LYS A 213 23.73 13.40 -2.39
C LYS A 213 24.10 14.41 -1.31
N SER A 214 25.26 15.04 -1.47
CA SER A 214 25.65 16.15 -0.60
C SER A 214 24.74 17.37 -0.83
N VAL A 215 24.26 17.96 0.26
CA VAL A 215 23.41 19.17 0.24
C VAL A 215 24.09 20.30 1.01
N ARG A 216 24.00 21.53 0.49
CA ARG A 216 24.70 22.71 1.06
C ARG A 216 24.03 23.23 2.33
N LEU A 217 22.69 23.26 2.35
CA LEU A 217 21.91 23.84 3.45
C LEU A 217 22.04 22.96 4.71
N PRO A 218 22.50 23.50 5.86
CA PRO A 218 22.67 22.70 7.09
C PRO A 218 21.37 22.04 7.58
N ALA A 219 20.24 22.75 7.51
CA ALA A 219 18.94 22.19 7.88
C ALA A 219 18.53 21.01 6.98
N ALA A 220 18.81 21.09 5.67
CA ALA A 220 18.56 19.98 4.75
C ALA A 220 19.46 18.78 5.03
N ARG A 221 20.73 18.99 5.41
CA ARG A 221 21.63 17.91 5.83
C ARG A 221 21.11 17.20 7.07
N LYS A 222 20.58 17.96 8.05
CA LYS A 222 20.00 17.38 9.27
C LYS A 222 18.78 16.53 8.92
N LEU A 223 17.83 17.08 8.17
CA LEU A 223 16.63 16.33 7.75
C LEU A 223 16.99 15.08 6.93
N LEU A 224 17.99 15.16 6.06
CA LEU A 224 18.43 14.00 5.27
C LEU A 224 18.93 12.85 6.15
N LYS A 225 19.60 13.15 7.28
CA LYS A 225 20.00 12.12 8.25
C LYS A 225 18.80 11.45 8.92
N ASP A 226 17.77 12.24 9.25
CA ASP A 226 16.52 11.68 9.80
C ASP A 226 15.84 10.78 8.75
N ILE A 227 15.86 11.19 7.47
CA ILE A 227 15.29 10.41 6.35
C ILE A 227 16.08 9.11 6.07
N GLU A 228 17.40 9.11 6.27
CA GLU A 228 18.26 7.93 6.06
C GLU A 228 17.84 6.73 6.92
N GLU A 229 17.16 6.95 8.05
CA GLU A 229 16.65 5.87 8.91
C GLU A 229 15.64 4.96 8.20
N TYR A 230 14.89 5.51 7.23
CA TYR A 230 13.90 4.76 6.44
C TYR A 230 14.54 4.03 5.25
N LYS A 231 15.85 4.19 5.01
CA LYS A 231 16.57 3.62 3.86
C LYS A 231 15.86 3.96 2.54
N THR A 232 15.26 2.99 1.86
CA THR A 232 14.53 3.17 0.59
C THR A 232 13.01 3.13 0.76
N LEU A 233 12.53 2.88 1.97
CA LEU A 233 11.11 2.79 2.30
C LEU A 233 10.46 4.19 2.33
N PRO A 234 9.16 4.29 1.99
CA PRO A 234 8.42 5.53 2.12
C PRO A 234 8.28 5.99 3.58
N PHE A 235 8.16 7.30 3.76
CA PHE A 235 7.93 7.96 5.04
C PHE A 235 6.92 9.09 4.88
N ALA A 236 6.20 9.39 5.96
CA ALA A 236 5.26 10.50 6.01
C ALA A 236 5.97 11.78 6.48
N LYS A 237 5.51 12.93 5.99
CA LYS A 237 5.91 14.24 6.53
C LYS A 237 5.70 14.33 8.04
N ARG A 238 4.61 13.78 8.58
CA ARG A 238 4.30 13.82 10.02
C ARG A 238 5.28 13.05 10.91
N TRP A 239 6.09 12.16 10.34
CA TRP A 239 7.15 11.46 11.09
C TRP A 239 8.41 12.30 11.29
N LEU A 240 8.55 13.40 10.54
CA LEU A 240 9.74 14.23 10.54
C LEU A 240 9.57 15.49 11.41
N PRO A 241 10.66 16.18 11.75
CA PRO A 241 10.59 17.49 12.38
C PRO A 241 9.88 18.51 11.46
N GLN A 242 8.86 19.18 11.97
CA GLN A 242 7.97 20.05 11.16
C GLN A 242 8.59 21.41 10.77
N THR A 243 9.64 21.85 11.46
CA THR A 243 10.24 23.18 11.26
C THR A 243 10.80 23.34 9.84
N ARG A 244 10.14 24.18 9.02
CA ARG A 244 10.48 24.44 7.61
C ARG A 244 10.48 23.19 6.71
N LEU A 245 9.76 22.14 7.10
CA LEU A 245 9.79 20.83 6.45
C LEU A 245 9.49 20.90 4.94
N ASP A 246 8.36 21.51 4.56
CA ASP A 246 7.93 21.59 3.16
C ASP A 246 8.94 22.29 2.25
N PHE A 247 9.54 23.38 2.75
CA PHE A 247 10.56 24.11 2.01
C PHE A 247 11.79 23.21 1.75
N ILE A 248 12.21 22.44 2.76
CA ILE A 248 13.37 21.55 2.64
C ILE A 248 13.04 20.37 1.72
N LEU A 249 11.88 19.74 1.86
CA LEU A 249 11.46 18.61 1.02
C LEU A 249 11.37 19.02 -0.46
N LYS A 250 10.80 20.20 -0.77
CA LYS A 250 10.79 20.73 -2.15
C LYS A 250 12.20 20.92 -2.72
N GLN A 251 13.17 21.32 -1.91
CA GLN A 251 14.57 21.41 -2.36
C GLN A 251 15.17 20.03 -2.63
N LEU A 252 14.96 19.06 -1.73
CA LEU A 252 15.45 17.70 -1.89
C LEU A 252 14.82 17.03 -3.12
N GLU A 253 13.53 17.27 -3.37
CA GLU A 253 12.79 16.82 -4.53
C GLU A 253 13.36 17.42 -5.83
N ALA A 254 13.57 18.74 -5.88
CA ALA A 254 14.20 19.41 -7.03
C ALA A 254 15.61 18.88 -7.34
N MET A 255 16.31 18.35 -6.33
CA MET A 255 17.61 17.68 -6.49
C MET A 255 17.52 16.19 -6.83
N SER A 256 16.29 15.66 -6.94
CA SER A 256 15.94 14.24 -7.09
C SER A 256 16.54 13.35 -6.01
N ILE A 257 16.66 13.87 -4.78
CA ILE A 257 17.14 13.11 -3.60
C ILE A 257 15.97 12.32 -3.02
N VAL A 258 14.81 12.95 -2.88
CA VAL A 258 13.55 12.30 -2.51
C VAL A 258 12.61 12.23 -3.71
N HIS A 259 11.65 11.33 -3.64
CA HIS A 259 10.56 11.20 -4.61
C HIS A 259 9.23 11.35 -3.85
N PRO A 260 8.34 12.28 -4.27
CA PRO A 260 7.00 12.41 -3.70
C PRO A 260 6.09 11.28 -4.17
N TYR A 261 5.09 10.95 -3.35
CA TYR A 261 3.95 10.12 -3.70
C TYR A 261 2.68 10.95 -3.49
N PRO A 262 2.21 11.67 -4.52
CA PRO A 262 0.94 12.37 -4.47
C PRO A 262 -0.22 11.39 -4.29
N VAL A 263 -1.30 11.84 -3.65
CA VAL A 263 -2.57 11.10 -3.57
C VAL A 263 -3.04 10.75 -4.97
N LEU A 264 -3.33 9.48 -5.23
CA LEU A 264 -3.89 9.04 -6.50
C LEU A 264 -5.41 9.11 -6.44
N LYS A 265 -6.04 9.70 -7.44
CA LYS A 265 -7.49 9.93 -7.48
C LYS A 265 -8.12 9.35 -8.73
N GLU A 266 -9.32 8.80 -8.59
CA GLU A 266 -10.17 8.33 -9.68
C GLU A 266 -10.51 9.48 -10.64
N ASP A 267 -10.30 9.29 -11.94
CA ASP A 267 -10.40 10.37 -12.94
C ASP A 267 -11.82 10.95 -13.10
N ALA A 268 -12.86 10.14 -12.87
CA ALA A 268 -14.26 10.55 -12.92
C ALA A 268 -14.85 10.84 -11.53
N GLY A 269 -14.05 10.76 -10.46
CA GLY A 269 -14.51 10.93 -9.08
C GLY A 269 -15.34 9.76 -8.56
N GLY A 270 -15.23 8.58 -9.18
CA GLY A 270 -15.90 7.37 -8.72
C GLY A 270 -15.34 6.85 -7.39
N LEU A 271 -16.16 6.11 -6.65
CA LEU A 271 -15.70 5.39 -5.45
C LEU A 271 -14.72 4.29 -5.86
N ILE A 272 -13.74 4.03 -4.98
CA ILE A 272 -12.76 2.97 -5.14
C ILE A 272 -12.77 2.07 -3.90
N SER A 273 -12.80 0.75 -4.11
CA SER A 273 -12.49 -0.27 -3.11
C SER A 273 -11.16 -0.95 -3.44
N GLN A 274 -10.46 -1.37 -2.39
CA GLN A 274 -9.19 -2.11 -2.42
C GLN A 274 -9.26 -3.28 -1.43
N ALA A 275 -8.67 -4.40 -1.80
CA ALA A 275 -8.36 -5.50 -0.90
C ALA A 275 -6.97 -6.02 -1.25
N GLU A 276 -6.16 -6.38 -0.27
CA GLU A 276 -4.80 -6.83 -0.56
C GLU A 276 -4.26 -7.82 0.45
N HIS A 277 -3.46 -8.76 -0.06
CA HIS A 277 -2.69 -9.69 0.74
C HIS A 277 -1.27 -9.85 0.21
N THR A 278 -0.32 -9.98 1.15
CA THR A 278 1.02 -10.50 0.85
C THR A 278 1.06 -12.02 0.87
N ILE A 279 1.71 -12.57 -0.16
CA ILE A 279 1.75 -13.98 -0.49
C ILE A 279 3.19 -14.40 -0.76
N ILE A 280 3.56 -15.59 -0.29
CA ILE A 280 4.78 -16.29 -0.69
C ILE A 280 4.41 -17.39 -1.68
N VAL A 281 4.97 -17.34 -2.88
CA VAL A 281 4.69 -18.30 -3.96
C VAL A 281 5.40 -19.63 -3.66
N GLU A 282 4.67 -20.74 -3.75
CA GLU A 282 5.19 -22.10 -3.57
C GLU A 282 5.08 -22.91 -4.88
N GLY A 283 5.59 -24.15 -4.90
CA GLY A 283 5.65 -24.96 -6.11
C GLY A 283 4.27 -25.31 -6.69
N ASP A 284 3.34 -25.72 -5.82
CA ASP A 284 1.99 -26.18 -6.14
C ASP A 284 0.89 -25.31 -5.52
N GLY A 285 1.25 -24.18 -4.92
CA GLY A 285 0.31 -23.25 -4.29
C GLY A 285 1.00 -21.98 -3.79
N CYS A 286 0.51 -21.45 -2.68
CA CYS A 286 1.08 -20.28 -2.05
C CYS A 286 0.72 -20.21 -0.56
N GLN A 287 1.51 -19.44 0.19
CA GLN A 287 1.22 -19.09 1.57
C GLN A 287 0.81 -17.62 1.68
N ILE A 288 -0.41 -17.36 2.16
CA ILE A 288 -0.83 -16.01 2.57
C ILE A 288 -0.25 -15.73 3.96
N ILE A 289 0.51 -14.65 4.13
CA ILE A 289 1.18 -14.35 5.41
C ILE A 289 0.48 -13.25 6.23
N THR A 290 -0.59 -12.66 5.70
CA THR A 290 -1.30 -11.49 6.25
C THR A 290 -2.74 -11.80 6.67
N ILE A 291 -3.02 -13.06 7.03
CA ILE A 291 -4.32 -13.55 7.51
C ILE A 291 -4.31 -13.80 9.02
#